data_AF-A0AAP0E510-F1
#
_entry.id   AF-A0AAP0E510-F1
#
_cell.length_a   1.000
_cell.length_b   1.000
_cell.length_c   1.000
_cell.angle_alpha   90.00
_cell.angle_beta   90.00
_cell.angle_gamma   90.00
#
_symmetry.space_group_name_H-M   'P 1'
#
loop_
_entity.id
_entity.type
_entity.pdbx_description
1 polymer ?
#
loop_
_entity_poly.entity_id
_entity_poly.type
_entity_poly.pdbx_seq_one_letter_code
_entity_poly.pdbx_strand_id
1 'polypeptide(L)'
;MQNLKELHICFYYVCTSLELPYQIFTSSPITIFKLETNGSHDMKLPQAILSAPHLTTLELRDVQVPEPNLQGVVVFTCPLLESFVLERIFENSPLVLHITNEKLKIFSLDQCRSSMSVKLNSLNLSSLVYRVPFYPNCLTSRTPLSMIVDAQIYSKRESY
;
A
#
# COMPACT_ATOMS: atom_id res chain seq x y z
N MET A 1 3.88 -15.13 -21.67
CA MET A 1 2.86 -15.00 -20.60
C MET A 1 1.74 -14.04 -21.03
N GLN A 2 1.00 -14.30 -22.11
CA GLN A 2 0.23 -13.24 -22.79
C GLN A 2 -1.15 -12.88 -22.20
N ASN A 3 -1.64 -13.55 -21.13
CA ASN A 3 -2.99 -13.29 -20.59
C ASN A 3 -3.08 -13.22 -19.06
N LEU A 4 -1.96 -13.13 -18.34
CA LEU A 4 -2.01 -13.11 -16.88
C LEU A 4 -2.45 -11.72 -16.40
N LYS A 5 -3.70 -11.59 -15.96
CA LYS A 5 -4.28 -10.34 -15.43
C LYS A 5 -4.17 -10.22 -13.91
N GLU A 6 -4.11 -11.36 -13.23
CA GLU A 6 -4.10 -11.44 -11.77
C GLU A 6 -2.90 -12.27 -11.34
N LEU A 7 -2.11 -11.73 -10.42
CA LEU A 7 -0.95 -12.40 -9.86
C LEU A 7 -1.01 -12.31 -8.34
N HIS A 8 -1.23 -13.45 -7.71
CA HIS A 8 -1.25 -13.58 -6.26
C HIS A 8 -0.07 -14.43 -5.82
N ILE A 9 0.76 -13.86 -4.95
CA ILE A 9 1.95 -14.53 -4.42
C ILE A 9 1.83 -14.54 -2.90
N CYS A 10 1.82 -15.73 -2.31
CA CYS A 10 1.70 -15.92 -0.87
C CYS A 10 2.81 -16.87 -0.40
N PHE A 11 3.59 -16.43 0.58
CA PHE A 11 4.61 -17.24 1.22
C PHE A 11 4.13 -17.68 2.60
N TYR A 12 4.13 -19.00 2.81
CA TYR A 12 3.81 -19.58 4.11
C TYR A 12 5.00 -19.53 5.08
N TYR A 13 6.21 -19.37 4.56
CA TYR A 13 7.46 -19.31 5.32
C TYR A 13 8.23 -18.03 4.98
N VAL A 14 9.11 -17.61 5.89
CA VAL A 14 9.97 -16.44 5.71
C VAL A 14 10.82 -16.63 4.44
N CYS A 15 10.65 -15.74 3.47
CA CYS A 15 11.38 -15.76 2.20
C CYS A 15 12.31 -14.54 2.11
N THR A 16 13.61 -14.75 2.34
CA THR A 16 14.59 -13.65 2.45
C THR A 16 15.16 -13.16 1.12
N SER A 17 14.85 -13.80 0.00
CA SER A 17 15.54 -13.54 -1.28
C SER A 17 14.62 -13.51 -2.51
N LEU A 18 13.34 -13.16 -2.34
CA LEU A 18 12.47 -13.00 -3.49
C LEU A 18 12.75 -11.68 -4.21
N GLU A 19 13.22 -11.78 -5.44
CA GLU A 19 13.27 -10.66 -6.36
C GLU A 19 12.10 -10.75 -7.35
N LEU A 20 11.21 -9.76 -7.30
CA LEU A 20 10.15 -9.65 -8.29
C LEU A 20 10.68 -8.96 -9.55
N PRO A 21 10.59 -9.60 -10.72
CA PRO A 21 11.02 -8.98 -11.96
C PRO A 21 10.19 -7.73 -12.24
N TYR A 22 10.86 -6.60 -12.48
CA TYR A 22 10.19 -5.30 -12.69
C TYR A 22 9.22 -5.31 -13.88
N GLN A 23 9.41 -6.21 -14.84
CA GLN A 23 8.55 -6.41 -16.02
C GLN A 23 7.11 -6.77 -15.64
N ILE A 24 6.89 -7.35 -14.46
CA ILE A 24 5.55 -7.59 -13.88
C ILE A 24 4.77 -6.27 -13.76
N PHE A 25 5.45 -5.15 -13.55
CA PHE A 25 4.84 -3.85 -13.30
C PHE A 25 4.95 -2.87 -14.47
N THR A 26 5.82 -3.12 -15.46
CA THR A 26 6.04 -2.18 -16.58
C THR A 26 5.40 -2.61 -17.90
N SER A 27 5.43 -3.90 -18.24
CA SER A 27 4.99 -4.41 -19.54
C SER A 27 3.92 -5.49 -19.47
N SER A 28 3.57 -5.91 -18.25
CA SER A 28 2.57 -6.95 -18.01
C SER A 28 1.14 -6.41 -18.09
N PRO A 29 0.16 -7.18 -18.61
CA PRO A 29 -1.26 -6.84 -18.54
C PRO A 29 -1.86 -7.08 -17.14
N ILE A 30 -1.03 -7.18 -16.10
CA ILE A 30 -1.49 -7.42 -14.72
C ILE A 30 -2.26 -6.20 -14.23
N THR A 31 -3.51 -6.44 -13.86
CA THR A 31 -4.42 -5.47 -13.26
C THR A 31 -4.56 -5.70 -11.75
N ILE A 32 -4.40 -6.94 -11.27
CA ILE A 32 -4.51 -7.27 -9.85
C ILE A 32 -3.19 -7.90 -9.38
N PHE A 33 -2.54 -7.26 -8.42
CA PHE A 33 -1.35 -7.79 -7.77
C PHE A 33 -1.56 -7.91 -6.27
N LYS A 34 -1.33 -9.12 -5.75
CA LYS A 34 -1.44 -9.42 -4.32
C LYS A 34 -0.17 -10.11 -3.84
N LEU A 35 0.39 -9.62 -2.75
CA LEU A 35 1.62 -10.15 -2.19
C LEU A 35 1.54 -10.25 -0.67
N GLU A 36 1.81 -11.44 -0.15
CA GLU A 36 1.86 -11.74 1.27
C GLU A 36 3.11 -12.56 1.60
N THR A 37 3.96 -12.06 2.49
CA THR A 37 5.27 -12.66 2.80
C THR A 37 5.41 -13.23 4.21
N ASN A 38 4.34 -13.19 5.01
CA ASN A 38 4.26 -13.77 6.36
C ASN A 38 5.50 -13.48 7.24
N GLY A 39 5.82 -12.19 7.40
CA GLY A 39 6.91 -11.73 8.26
C GLY A 39 8.30 -11.70 7.61
N SER A 40 8.40 -11.93 6.30
CA SER A 40 9.65 -11.61 5.59
C SER A 40 9.77 -10.10 5.38
N HIS A 41 10.29 -9.44 6.39
CA HIS A 41 10.52 -8.00 6.37
C HIS A 41 11.63 -7.61 5.41
N ASP A 42 12.51 -8.51 4.97
CA ASP A 42 13.65 -8.15 4.11
C ASP A 42 13.28 -8.06 2.62
N MET A 43 12.08 -8.49 2.24
CA MET A 43 11.67 -8.45 0.84
C MET A 43 11.26 -7.04 0.43
N LYS A 44 12.11 -6.40 -0.38
CA LYS A 44 11.86 -5.09 -0.98
C LYS A 44 11.08 -5.21 -2.28
N LEU A 45 9.98 -4.48 -2.37
CA LEU A 45 9.26 -4.32 -3.63
C LEU A 45 10.07 -3.51 -4.65
N PRO A 46 10.04 -3.86 -5.94
CA PRO A 46 10.73 -3.08 -6.97
C PRO A 46 10.06 -1.72 -7.15
N GLN A 47 10.86 -0.67 -7.40
CA GLN A 47 10.38 0.70 -7.64
C GLN A 47 9.33 0.80 -8.75
N ALA A 48 9.38 -0.10 -9.73
CA ALA A 48 8.43 -0.14 -10.83
C ALA A 48 6.96 -0.33 -10.39
N ILE A 49 6.70 -0.87 -9.20
CA ILE A 49 5.33 -1.03 -8.69
C ILE A 49 4.65 0.32 -8.41
N LEU A 50 5.42 1.37 -8.12
CA LEU A 50 4.90 2.68 -7.74
C LEU A 50 4.12 3.37 -8.86
N SER A 51 4.45 3.07 -10.11
CA SER A 51 3.91 3.69 -11.32
C SER A 51 3.34 2.66 -12.31
N ALA A 52 2.95 1.48 -11.82
CA ALA A 52 2.43 0.40 -12.66
C ALA A 52 1.20 0.87 -13.46
N PRO A 53 1.25 0.90 -14.81
CA PRO A 53 0.26 1.61 -15.61
C PRO A 53 -1.09 0.89 -15.72
N HIS A 54 -1.10 -0.43 -15.52
CA HIS A 54 -2.28 -1.27 -15.69
C HIS A 54 -2.93 -1.69 -14.36
N LEU A 55 -2.26 -1.41 -13.24
CA LEU A 55 -2.69 -1.92 -11.94
C LEU A 55 -3.97 -1.21 -11.48
N THR A 56 -5.01 -1.99 -11.24
CA THR A 56 -6.30 -1.55 -10.69
C THR A 56 -6.44 -1.96 -9.22
N THR A 57 -5.81 -3.04 -8.80
CA THR A 57 -5.80 -3.52 -7.41
C THR A 57 -4.39 -3.87 -6.96
N LEU A 58 -3.99 -3.30 -5.81
CA LEU A 58 -2.74 -3.58 -5.13
C LEU A 58 -3.02 -3.99 -3.69
N GLU A 59 -2.67 -5.23 -3.32
CA GLU A 59 -2.74 -5.71 -1.95
C GLU A 59 -1.36 -6.16 -1.48
N LEU A 60 -0.87 -5.53 -0.42
CA LEU A 60 0.46 -5.79 0.13
C LEU A 60 0.34 -6.13 1.61
N ARG A 61 0.86 -7.30 1.99
CA ARG A 61 0.80 -7.83 3.35
C ARG A 61 2.17 -8.29 3.83
N ASP A 62 2.58 -7.81 5.00
CA ASP A 62 3.85 -8.19 5.63
C ASP A 62 5.12 -7.87 4.80
N VAL A 63 5.03 -6.94 3.84
CA VAL A 63 6.13 -6.55 2.96
C VAL A 63 6.78 -5.24 3.38
N GLN A 64 8.01 -4.98 2.92
CA GLN A 64 8.59 -3.63 2.88
C GLN A 64 8.13 -2.90 1.63
N VAL A 65 7.82 -1.61 1.78
CA VAL A 65 7.55 -0.77 0.62
C VAL A 65 8.84 -0.52 -0.18
N PRO A 66 8.74 -0.06 -1.45
CA PRO A 66 9.92 0.37 -2.19
C PRO A 66 10.72 1.43 -1.41
N GLU A 67 12.03 1.46 -1.66
CA GLU A 67 12.95 2.39 -0.99
C GLU A 67 12.47 3.85 -1.13
N PRO A 68 12.38 4.59 -0.02
CA PRO A 68 11.97 5.99 -0.07
C PRO A 68 13.03 6.86 -0.74
N ASN A 69 12.61 8.04 -1.19
CA ASN A 69 13.55 9.08 -1.61
C ASN A 69 14.34 9.65 -0.41
N LEU A 70 15.25 10.59 -0.68
CA LEU A 70 16.08 11.25 0.35
C LEU A 70 15.27 11.95 1.46
N GLN A 71 13.99 12.20 1.24
CA GLN A 71 13.08 12.82 2.22
C GLN A 71 12.24 11.79 2.99
N GLY A 72 12.49 10.50 2.82
CA GLY A 72 11.68 9.45 3.47
C GLY A 72 10.29 9.30 2.85
N VAL A 73 10.10 9.68 1.59
CA VAL A 73 8.79 9.66 0.91
C VAL A 73 8.77 8.59 -0.17
N VAL A 74 7.69 7.80 -0.19
CA VAL A 74 7.33 6.88 -1.27
C VAL A 74 6.06 7.38 -1.94
N VAL A 75 6.09 7.53 -3.27
CA VAL A 75 4.98 8.12 -4.04
C VAL A 75 4.36 7.07 -4.95
N PHE A 76 3.09 6.74 -4.74
CA PHE A 76 2.30 5.89 -5.62
C PHE A 76 1.54 6.75 -6.63
N THR A 77 1.80 6.51 -7.92
CA THR A 77 1.24 7.24 -9.07
C THR A 77 0.60 6.30 -10.12
N CYS A 78 0.28 5.07 -9.74
CA CYS A 78 -0.40 4.09 -10.60
C CYS A 78 -1.70 4.71 -11.15
N PRO A 79 -1.85 4.98 -12.46
CA PRO A 79 -2.93 5.82 -12.99
C PRO A 79 -4.31 5.16 -12.99
N LEU A 80 -4.37 3.83 -12.88
CA LEU A 80 -5.62 3.05 -12.93
C LEU A 80 -5.99 2.43 -11.59
N LEU A 81 -5.23 2.68 -10.52
CA LEU A 81 -5.43 2.02 -9.23
C LEU A 81 -6.77 2.44 -8.60
N GLU A 82 -7.66 1.48 -8.40
CA GLU A 82 -8.98 1.68 -7.80
C GLU A 82 -9.03 1.16 -6.35
N SER A 83 -8.23 0.13 -6.03
CA SER A 83 -8.15 -0.45 -4.70
C SER A 83 -6.70 -0.59 -4.25
N PHE A 84 -6.39 -0.06 -3.07
CA PHE A 84 -5.07 -0.17 -2.47
C PHE A 84 -5.17 -0.58 -1.00
N VAL A 85 -4.64 -1.77 -0.70
CA VAL A 85 -4.59 -2.34 0.64
C VAL A 85 -3.15 -2.51 1.09
N LEU A 86 -2.86 -1.95 2.24
CA LEU A 86 -1.62 -2.10 2.99
C LEU A 86 -1.97 -2.72 4.34
N GLU A 87 -1.43 -3.89 4.61
CA GLU A 87 -1.70 -4.61 5.84
C GLU A 87 -0.40 -5.10 6.48
N ARG A 88 -0.24 -4.88 7.77
CA ARG A 88 0.96 -5.30 8.53
C ARG A 88 2.26 -4.87 7.84
N ILE A 89 2.35 -3.61 7.43
CA ILE A 89 3.60 -3.05 6.90
C ILE A 89 4.49 -2.62 8.07
N PHE A 90 5.75 -3.05 8.07
CA PHE A 90 6.72 -2.80 9.14
C PHE A 90 7.94 -2.08 8.58
N GLU A 91 8.15 -0.84 9.00
CA GLU A 91 9.28 -0.02 8.57
C GLU A 91 10.11 0.42 9.78
N ASN A 92 11.43 0.27 9.68
CA ASN A 92 12.32 0.61 10.80
C ASN A 92 12.56 2.13 10.92
N SER A 93 12.31 2.88 9.84
CA SER A 93 12.46 4.34 9.79
C SER A 93 11.12 5.03 9.55
N PRO A 94 10.96 6.30 9.96
CA PRO A 94 9.82 7.11 9.56
C PRO A 94 9.68 7.15 8.04
N LEU A 95 8.44 7.02 7.58
CA LEU A 95 8.10 6.90 6.16
C LEU A 95 6.85 7.71 5.87
N VAL A 96 6.82 8.42 4.75
CA VAL A 96 5.62 9.08 4.25
C VAL A 96 5.17 8.39 2.98
N LEU A 97 3.98 7.79 3.01
CA LEU A 97 3.30 7.30 1.83
C LEU A 97 2.48 8.43 1.22
N HIS A 98 2.84 8.81 0.01
CA HIS A 98 2.07 9.77 -0.76
C HIS A 98 1.33 9.03 -1.89
N ILE A 99 0.01 9.01 -1.80
CA ILE A 99 -0.85 8.33 -2.76
C ILE A 99 -1.64 9.41 -3.48
N THR A 100 -1.34 9.63 -4.76
CA THR A 100 -2.10 10.57 -5.60
C THR A 100 -2.75 9.78 -6.72
N ASN A 101 -4.05 9.57 -6.62
CA ASN A 101 -4.80 8.84 -7.62
C ASN A 101 -6.29 9.22 -7.60
N GLU A 102 -6.77 9.73 -8.73
CA GLU A 102 -8.15 10.17 -8.90
C GLU A 102 -9.15 9.01 -9.01
N LYS A 103 -8.75 7.84 -9.50
CA LYS A 103 -9.60 6.64 -9.63
C LYS A 103 -9.67 5.78 -8.38
N LEU A 104 -8.87 6.06 -7.36
CA LEU A 104 -8.83 5.29 -6.13
C LEU A 104 -10.17 5.40 -5.38
N LYS A 105 -10.85 4.26 -5.22
CA LYS A 105 -12.14 4.13 -4.53
C LYS A 105 -11.97 3.54 -3.14
N ILE A 106 -11.03 2.60 -2.99
CA ILE A 106 -10.82 1.84 -1.77
C ILE A 106 -9.38 2.04 -1.31
N PHE A 107 -9.23 2.51 -0.08
CA PHE A 107 -7.94 2.55 0.61
C PHE A 107 -8.06 1.85 1.97
N SER A 108 -7.14 0.93 2.25
CA SER A 108 -7.06 0.26 3.54
C SER A 108 -5.63 0.30 4.07
N LEU A 109 -5.49 0.76 5.31
CA LEU A 109 -4.27 0.69 6.10
C LEU A 109 -4.59 -0.03 7.41
N ASP A 110 -4.14 -1.28 7.55
CA ASP A 110 -4.46 -2.12 8.71
C ASP A 110 -3.18 -2.68 9.34
N GLN A 111 -3.06 -2.61 10.67
CA GLN A 111 -1.96 -3.17 11.46
C GLN A 111 -0.54 -2.75 11.04
N CYS A 112 -0.38 -1.67 10.28
CA CYS A 112 0.93 -1.15 9.94
C CYS A 112 1.60 -0.58 11.19
N ARG A 113 2.87 -0.94 11.42
CA ARG A 113 3.68 -0.47 12.55
C ARG A 113 4.81 0.39 12.02
N SER A 114 4.85 1.65 12.47
CA SER A 114 5.99 2.56 12.49
C SER A 114 5.49 4.00 12.50
N SER A 115 6.41 4.97 12.52
CA SER A 115 6.18 6.39 12.21
C SER A 115 5.78 6.61 10.74
N MET A 116 4.92 5.77 10.19
CA MET A 116 4.37 5.89 8.86
C MET A 116 3.27 6.95 8.85
N SER A 117 3.36 7.90 7.93
CA SER A 117 2.31 8.89 7.67
C SER A 117 1.75 8.68 6.27
N VAL A 118 0.45 8.86 6.09
CA VAL A 118 -0.19 8.70 4.78
C VAL A 118 -0.79 10.02 4.33
N LYS A 119 -0.33 10.50 3.17
CA LYS A 119 -0.91 11.61 2.43
C LYS A 119 -1.73 11.03 1.29
N LEU A 120 -3.05 11.10 1.43
CA LEU A 120 -3.99 10.56 0.45
C LEU A 120 -4.62 11.70 -0.35
N ASN A 121 -4.35 11.73 -1.64
CA ASN A 121 -4.94 12.66 -2.59
C ASN A 121 -5.76 11.89 -3.61
N SER A 122 -7.03 11.65 -3.26
CA SER A 122 -8.03 11.05 -4.13
C SER A 122 -9.36 11.77 -3.97
N LEU A 123 -10.08 11.99 -5.06
CA LEU A 123 -11.40 12.63 -5.02
C LEU A 123 -12.56 11.62 -5.04
N ASN A 124 -12.29 10.38 -5.45
CA ASN A 124 -13.32 9.36 -5.65
C ASN A 124 -13.29 8.26 -4.57
N LEU A 125 -12.66 8.54 -3.43
CA LEU A 125 -12.54 7.58 -2.33
C LEU A 125 -13.92 7.32 -1.70
N SER A 126 -14.43 6.11 -1.86
CA SER A 126 -15.71 5.67 -1.31
C SER A 126 -15.56 4.83 -0.04
N SER A 127 -14.42 4.15 0.13
CA SER A 127 -14.13 3.29 1.28
C SER A 127 -12.75 3.58 1.86
N LEU A 128 -12.70 3.77 3.18
CA LEU A 128 -11.48 4.00 3.94
C LEU A 128 -11.47 3.09 5.18
N VAL A 129 -10.48 2.19 5.24
CA VAL A 129 -10.19 1.43 6.46
C VAL A 129 -8.86 1.91 7.03
N TYR A 130 -8.86 2.33 8.29
CA TYR A 130 -7.68 2.80 8.99
C TYR A 130 -7.65 2.19 10.40
N ARG A 131 -6.83 1.17 10.59
CA ARG A 131 -6.70 0.41 11.83
C ARG A 131 -5.23 0.34 12.23
N VAL A 132 -4.76 1.31 12.99
CA VAL A 132 -3.36 1.33 13.45
C VAL A 132 -3.28 1.11 14.97
N PRO A 133 -2.52 0.12 15.44
CA PRO A 133 -2.51 -0.26 16.85
C PRO A 133 -1.66 0.66 17.73
N PHE A 134 -0.73 1.45 17.17
CA PHE A 134 0.19 2.29 17.95
C PHE A 134 0.47 3.62 17.24
N TYR A 135 0.36 4.72 18.00
CA TYR A 135 0.62 6.13 17.64
C TYR A 135 -0.46 6.88 16.83
N PRO A 136 -0.78 8.13 17.20
CA PRO A 136 -1.72 8.97 16.45
C PRO A 136 -1.00 9.65 15.27
N ASN A 137 -0.74 8.95 14.16
CA ASN A 137 -0.05 9.57 13.03
C ASN A 137 -0.90 9.70 11.77
N CYS A 138 -1.50 10.89 11.68
CA CYS A 138 -1.58 11.77 10.50
C CYS A 138 -1.95 11.12 9.16
N LEU A 139 -3.11 10.45 9.10
CA LEU A 139 -3.83 10.37 7.83
C LEU A 139 -4.30 11.78 7.46
N THR A 140 -3.72 12.37 6.43
CA THR A 140 -4.22 13.60 5.82
C THR A 140 -4.83 13.23 4.47
N SER A 141 -6.14 13.44 4.33
CA SER A 141 -6.87 13.22 3.07
C SER A 141 -7.38 14.54 2.52
N ARG A 142 -7.37 14.71 1.19
CA ARG A 142 -8.10 15.81 0.54
C ARG A 142 -9.60 15.55 0.42
N THR A 143 -10.03 14.29 0.49
CA THR A 143 -11.46 13.95 0.56
C THR A 143 -11.97 14.27 1.98
N PRO A 144 -13.01 15.09 2.12
CA PRO A 144 -13.69 15.24 3.40
C PRO A 144 -14.20 13.87 3.88
N LEU A 145 -13.99 13.51 5.16
CA LEU A 145 -14.43 12.22 5.70
C LEU A 145 -15.95 12.01 5.53
N SER A 146 -16.73 13.08 5.49
CA SER A 146 -18.18 13.05 5.25
C SER A 146 -18.59 12.61 3.85
N MET A 147 -17.66 12.57 2.89
CA MET A 147 -17.89 12.09 1.52
C MET A 147 -17.56 10.59 1.37
N ILE A 148 -16.94 9.97 2.38
CA ILE A 148 -16.59 8.55 2.36
C ILE A 148 -17.81 7.76 2.82
N VAL A 149 -18.30 6.87 1.96
CA VAL A 149 -19.49 6.05 2.21
C VAL A 149 -19.22 5.08 3.36
N ASP A 150 -18.05 4.44 3.36
CA ASP A 150 -17.63 3.48 4.38
C ASP A 150 -16.28 3.88 4.99
N ALA A 151 -16.31 4.55 6.14
CA ALA A 151 -15.10 4.92 6.89
C ALA A 151 -15.03 4.15 8.21
N GLN A 152 -13.95 3.39 8.40
CA GLN A 152 -13.67 2.63 9.61
C GLN A 152 -12.32 3.07 10.18
N ILE A 153 -12.36 3.92 11.23
CA ILE A 153 -11.17 4.46 11.87
C ILE A 153 -11.08 3.91 13.30
N TYR A 154 -10.05 3.13 13.57
CA TYR A 154 -9.76 2.57 14.89
C TYR A 154 -8.38 3.05 15.34
N SER A 155 -8.34 3.84 16.43
CA SER A 155 -7.10 4.11 17.16
C SER A 155 -7.31 3.69 18.61
N LYS A 156 -6.49 2.75 19.09
CA LYS A 156 -6.49 2.35 20.49
C LYS A 156 -5.47 3.24 21.20
N ARG A 157 -5.94 4.18 22.03
CA ARG A 157 -5.05 4.85 23.01
C ARG A 157 -4.81 3.83 24.13
N GLU A 158 -3.61 3.26 24.19
CA GLU A 158 -3.16 2.63 25.43
C GLU A 158 -2.53 3.73 26.30
N SER A 159 -3.23 4.06 27.38
CA SER A 159 -2.71 4.87 28.48
C SER A 159 -1.65 4.03 29.21
N TYR A 160 -0.38 4.41 29.09
CA TYR A 160 0.69 3.97 29.99
C TYR A 160 1.22 5.19 30.73
#